data_AF-A0AB74CLG4-F1
#
_entry.id   AF-A0AB74CLG4-F1
#
_cell.length_a   1.000
_cell.length_b   1.000
_cell.length_c   1.000
_cell.angle_alpha   90.00
_cell.angle_beta   90.00
_cell.angle_gamma   90.00
#
_symmetry.space_group_name_H-M   'P 1'
#
loop_
_entity.id
_entity.type
_entity.pdbx_description
1 polymer ?
#
loop_
_entity_poly.entity_id
_entity_poly.type
_entity_poly.pdbx_seq_one_letter_code
_entity_poly.pdbx_strand_id
1 'polypeptide(L)'
;MKSTYFPSQPQAWFHHYRTMEVQYILEILHNLEAAIWAVLIFIAFVLISQAHYKAQLAKLPTFDIDEGNEKWRRTYLKSARRLYQEGYKKFKNQAWIMPTSDGRKNVVVPGQLLSELSKLPETVLSFPTAINKVLEVKYTKVAPDEPLAPYCIKADLNPALSRLNPIIYREVENALEDKIPQCEDWAPVFIYQKLVNTVAKVSGRIFVGAELSHNKDYLDTAINYTIELGNAVQAVKKMKPWLRPFLAWKLPEVQQLNTILRADYTSSPRGL
;
A
#
# COMPACT_ATOMS: atom_id res chain seq x y z
N MET A 1 -41.03 0.97 -77.69
CA MET A 1 -40.06 0.14 -76.94
C MET A 1 -38.64 0.58 -77.31
N LYS A 2 -37.92 1.27 -76.41
CA LYS A 2 -36.49 1.54 -76.56
C LYS A 2 -35.76 0.70 -75.51
N SER A 3 -34.89 -0.17 -76.00
CA SER A 3 -34.14 -1.17 -75.22
C SER A 3 -33.07 -0.50 -74.38
N THR A 4 -33.10 -0.76 -73.08
CA THR A 4 -32.10 -0.34 -72.09
C THR A 4 -30.83 -1.16 -72.25
N TYR A 5 -29.72 -0.48 -72.57
CA TYR A 5 -28.37 -1.06 -72.59
C TYR A 5 -27.89 -1.34 -71.16
N PHE A 6 -27.60 -2.61 -70.85
CA PHE A 6 -26.80 -3.01 -69.69
C PHE A 6 -25.36 -3.25 -70.16
N PRO A 7 -24.33 -2.56 -69.60
CA PRO A 7 -22.96 -2.86 -69.95
C PRO A 7 -22.47 -4.10 -69.19
N SER A 8 -22.10 -5.13 -69.94
CA SER A 8 -21.46 -6.36 -69.47
C SER A 8 -19.97 -6.13 -69.25
N GLN A 9 -19.53 -5.87 -68.02
CA GLN A 9 -18.12 -6.11 -67.65
C GLN A 9 -18.03 -6.64 -66.21
N PRO A 10 -18.06 -7.96 -65.99
CA PRO A 10 -17.82 -8.55 -64.67
C PRO A 10 -16.34 -8.48 -64.25
N GLN A 11 -15.40 -8.57 -65.20
CA GLN A 11 -13.97 -8.79 -64.92
C GLN A 11 -13.25 -7.58 -64.28
N ALA A 12 -13.62 -6.35 -64.64
CA ALA A 12 -12.99 -5.15 -64.10
C ALA A 12 -13.27 -4.96 -62.59
N TRP A 13 -14.48 -5.28 -62.14
CA TRP A 13 -14.86 -5.21 -60.72
C TRP A 13 -14.11 -6.23 -59.87
N PHE A 14 -13.94 -7.46 -60.38
CA PHE A 14 -13.19 -8.50 -59.66
C PHE A 14 -11.71 -8.17 -59.53
N HIS A 15 -11.09 -7.57 -60.55
CA HIS A 15 -9.69 -7.13 -60.45
C HIS A 15 -9.52 -5.96 -59.49
N HIS A 16 -10.41 -4.97 -59.52
CA HIS A 16 -10.36 -3.82 -58.62
C HIS A 16 -10.58 -4.23 -57.14
N TYR A 17 -11.54 -5.10 -56.89
CA TYR A 17 -11.82 -5.64 -55.55
C TYR A 17 -10.64 -6.46 -55.02
N ARG A 18 -10.04 -7.32 -55.86
CA ARG A 18 -8.85 -8.10 -55.51
C ARG A 18 -7.63 -7.21 -55.23
N THR A 19 -7.43 -6.12 -55.96
CA THR A 19 -6.33 -5.18 -55.68
C THR A 19 -6.53 -4.42 -54.38
N MET A 20 -7.77 -4.04 -54.05
CA MET A 20 -8.09 -3.40 -52.77
C MET A 20 -7.91 -4.36 -51.58
N GLU A 21 -8.30 -5.64 -51.70
CA GLU A 21 -8.04 -6.64 -50.66
C GLU A 21 -6.54 -6.86 -50.43
N VAL A 22 -5.73 -6.90 -51.50
CA VAL A 22 -4.27 -7.06 -51.38
C VAL A 22 -3.63 -5.82 -50.74
N GLN A 23 -4.05 -4.61 -51.11
CA GLN A 23 -3.55 -3.37 -50.50
C GLN A 23 -3.91 -3.29 -49.01
N TYR A 24 -5.13 -3.67 -48.64
CA TYR A 24 -5.59 -3.72 -47.26
C TYR A 24 -4.83 -4.77 -46.42
N ILE A 25 -4.55 -5.94 -46.98
CA ILE A 25 -3.73 -6.97 -46.33
C ILE A 25 -2.28 -6.49 -46.12
N LEU A 26 -1.70 -5.81 -47.11
CA LEU A 26 -0.35 -5.25 -47.00
C LEU A 26 -0.27 -4.14 -45.94
N GLU A 27 -1.30 -3.29 -45.84
CA GLU A 27 -1.40 -2.25 -44.83
C GLU A 27 -1.57 -2.83 -43.41
N ILE A 28 -2.38 -3.88 -43.25
CA ILE A 28 -2.49 -4.64 -41.99
C ILE A 28 -1.14 -5.27 -41.63
N LEU A 29 -0.45 -5.90 -42.57
CA LEU A 29 0.85 -6.53 -42.31
C LEU A 29 1.89 -5.51 -41.86
N HIS A 30 1.95 -4.35 -42.51
CA HIS A 30 2.84 -3.25 -42.14
C HIS A 30 2.53 -2.69 -40.74
N ASN A 31 1.24 -2.50 -40.41
CA ASN A 31 0.81 -2.06 -39.09
C ASN A 31 1.15 -3.09 -37.99
N LEU A 32 1.07 -4.39 -38.30
CA LEU A 32 1.48 -5.46 -37.39
C LEU A 32 2.99 -5.46 -37.15
N GLU A 33 3.80 -5.28 -38.19
CA GLU A 33 5.26 -5.15 -38.05
C GLU A 33 5.63 -3.92 -37.21
N ALA A 34 5.02 -2.77 -37.47
CA ALA A 34 5.22 -1.56 -36.68
C ALA A 34 4.82 -1.76 -35.21
N ALA A 35 3.71 -2.46 -34.96
CA ALA A 35 3.28 -2.80 -33.60
C ALA A 35 4.27 -3.75 -32.90
N ILE A 36 4.81 -4.75 -33.60
CA ILE A 36 5.84 -5.65 -33.07
C ILE A 36 7.10 -4.87 -32.70
N TRP A 37 7.59 -4.00 -33.59
CA TRP A 37 8.75 -3.15 -33.31
C TRP A 37 8.49 -2.20 -32.14
N ALA A 38 7.30 -1.60 -32.05
CA ALA A 38 6.93 -0.75 -30.93
C ALA A 38 6.93 -1.51 -29.59
N VAL A 39 6.38 -2.74 -29.56
CA VAL A 39 6.41 -3.61 -28.38
C VAL A 39 7.85 -4.02 -28.02
N LEU A 40 8.67 -4.37 -28.99
CA LEU A 40 10.09 -4.71 -28.76
C LEU A 40 10.88 -3.53 -28.22
N ILE A 41 10.68 -2.32 -28.76
CA ILE A 41 11.30 -1.09 -28.26
C ILE A 41 10.82 -0.80 -26.83
N PHE A 42 9.53 -0.95 -26.55
CA PHE A 42 8.99 -0.76 -25.21
C PHE A 42 9.57 -1.76 -24.20
N ILE A 43 9.64 -3.05 -24.56
CA ILE A 43 10.26 -4.09 -23.74
C ILE A 43 11.74 -3.80 -23.54
N ALA A 44 12.48 -3.46 -24.60
CA ALA A 44 13.89 -3.12 -24.52
C ALA A 44 14.12 -1.90 -23.61
N PHE A 45 13.30 -0.86 -23.73
CA PHE A 45 13.34 0.33 -22.88
C PHE A 45 13.09 -0.03 -21.40
N VAL A 46 12.07 -0.85 -21.12
CA VAL A 46 11.78 -1.33 -19.76
C VAL A 46 12.94 -2.15 -19.20
N LEU A 47 13.53 -3.06 -20.00
CA LEU A 47 14.67 -3.87 -19.59
C LEU A 47 15.92 -3.03 -19.33
N ILE A 48 16.21 -2.05 -20.18
CA ILE A 48 17.33 -1.11 -20.00
C ILE A 48 17.11 -0.28 -18.74
N SER A 49 15.91 0.24 -18.52
CA SER A 49 15.55 1.00 -17.31
C SER A 49 15.71 0.15 -16.06
N GLN A 50 15.22 -1.10 -16.08
CA GLN A 50 15.39 -2.04 -14.96
C GLN A 50 16.86 -2.42 -14.73
N ALA A 51 17.64 -2.62 -15.79
CA ALA A 51 19.06 -2.94 -15.70
C ALA A 51 19.84 -1.76 -15.11
N HIS A 52 19.56 -0.54 -15.58
CA HIS A 52 20.16 0.69 -15.04
C HIS A 52 19.81 0.88 -13.57
N TYR A 53 18.53 0.72 -13.19
CA TYR A 53 18.11 0.76 -11.78
C TYR A 53 18.85 -0.29 -10.93
N LYS A 54 18.92 -1.55 -11.40
CA LYS A 54 19.64 -2.62 -10.70
C LYS A 54 21.14 -2.32 -10.58
N ALA A 55 21.76 -1.73 -11.61
CA ALA A 55 23.17 -1.36 -11.60
C ALA A 55 23.43 -0.23 -10.60
N GLN A 56 22.59 0.80 -10.54
CA GLN A 56 22.69 1.86 -9.53
C GLN A 56 22.52 1.29 -8.11
N LEU A 57 21.56 0.38 -7.94
CA LEU A 57 21.32 -0.28 -6.66
C LEU A 57 22.49 -1.20 -6.24
N ALA A 58 23.15 -1.85 -7.20
CA ALA A 58 24.31 -2.71 -6.95
C ALA A 58 25.55 -1.93 -6.45
N LYS A 59 25.61 -0.61 -6.65
CA LYS A 59 26.67 0.24 -6.10
C LYS A 59 26.58 0.39 -4.58
N LEU A 60 25.39 0.20 -4.00
CA LEU A 60 25.21 0.33 -2.56
C LEU A 60 25.66 -0.95 -1.86
N PRO A 61 26.36 -0.84 -0.71
CA PRO A 61 26.68 -1.99 0.10
C PRO A 61 25.39 -2.65 0.57
N THR A 62 25.32 -3.96 0.40
CA THR A 62 24.19 -4.77 0.86
C THR A 62 24.53 -5.41 2.20
N PHE A 63 23.56 -5.46 3.11
CA PHE A 63 23.73 -6.18 4.37
C PHE A 63 23.91 -7.68 4.08
N ASP A 64 24.93 -8.27 4.70
CA ASP A 64 25.31 -9.65 4.43
C ASP A 64 24.20 -10.63 4.83
N ILE A 65 23.86 -11.54 3.91
CA ILE A 65 22.94 -12.64 4.16
C ILE A 65 23.80 -13.90 4.29
N ASP A 66 24.20 -14.24 5.51
CA ASP A 66 25.20 -15.30 5.70
C ASP A 66 24.68 -16.73 5.39
N GLU A 67 23.36 -16.96 5.29
CA GLU A 67 22.88 -18.34 5.47
C GLU A 67 21.58 -18.70 4.69
N GLY A 68 21.40 -18.11 3.50
CA GLY A 68 20.32 -18.46 2.56
C GLY A 68 18.95 -17.84 2.86
N ASN A 69 18.08 -17.83 1.84
CA ASN A 69 16.86 -17.00 1.81
C ASN A 69 15.86 -17.31 2.94
N GLU A 70 15.65 -18.58 3.30
CA GLU A 70 14.67 -18.94 4.34
C GLU A 70 15.19 -18.68 5.75
N LYS A 71 16.49 -18.91 6.02
CA LYS A 71 17.08 -18.60 7.33
C LYS A 71 17.09 -17.08 7.53
N TRP A 72 17.49 -16.32 6.50
CA TRP A 72 17.37 -14.87 6.49
C TRP A 72 15.97 -14.40 6.81
N ARG A 73 14.96 -14.91 6.11
CA ARG A 73 13.56 -14.54 6.32
C ARG A 73 13.14 -14.74 7.78
N ARG A 74 13.47 -15.87 8.38
CA ARG A 74 13.16 -16.17 9.79
C ARG A 74 13.90 -15.23 10.74
N THR A 75 15.18 -14.98 10.50
CA THR A 75 15.98 -14.04 11.29
C THR A 75 15.43 -12.63 11.20
N TYR A 76 15.07 -12.16 10.00
CA TYR A 76 14.45 -10.85 9.79
C TYR A 76 13.13 -10.72 10.53
N LEU A 77 12.23 -11.70 10.41
CA LEU A 77 10.93 -11.68 11.09
C LEU A 77 11.06 -11.67 12.62
N LYS A 78 12.08 -12.32 13.18
CA LYS A 78 12.31 -12.38 14.63
C LYS A 78 13.10 -11.20 15.17
N SER A 79 14.02 -10.63 14.38
CA SER A 79 15.06 -9.74 14.89
C SER A 79 15.37 -8.56 13.97
N ALA A 80 14.41 -8.08 13.18
CA ALA A 80 14.58 -6.93 12.29
C ALA A 80 15.27 -5.74 12.99
N ARG A 81 14.83 -5.36 14.20
CA ARG A 81 15.42 -4.24 14.97
C ARG A 81 16.93 -4.41 15.18
N ARG A 82 17.37 -5.60 15.59
CA ARG A 82 18.80 -5.91 15.80
C ARG A 82 19.56 -5.78 14.48
N LEU A 83 19.02 -6.30 13.39
CA LEU A 83 19.64 -6.23 12.06
C LEU A 83 19.79 -4.78 11.57
N TYR A 84 18.78 -3.93 11.76
CA TYR A 84 18.91 -2.50 11.43
C TYR A 84 19.92 -1.77 12.32
N GLN A 85 20.04 -2.15 13.60
CA GLN A 85 21.06 -1.59 14.50
C GLN A 85 22.48 -2.01 14.09
N GLU A 86 22.68 -3.26 13.66
CA GLU A 86 23.95 -3.75 13.12
C GLU A 86 24.31 -3.06 11.81
N GLY A 87 23.35 -2.94 10.89
CA GLY A 87 23.52 -2.22 9.63
C GLY A 87 23.86 -0.74 9.87
N TYR A 88 23.21 -0.11 10.85
CA TYR A 88 23.53 1.27 11.24
C TYR A 88 24.96 1.40 11.78
N LYS A 89 25.43 0.46 12.61
CA LYS A 89 26.82 0.46 13.10
C LYS A 89 27.83 0.28 11.95
N LYS A 90 27.50 -0.57 10.97
CA LYS A 90 28.38 -0.89 9.82
C LYS A 90 28.42 0.20 8.75
N PHE A 91 27.30 0.89 8.53
CA PHE A 91 27.10 1.78 7.36
C PHE A 91 26.61 3.19 7.75
N LYS A 92 26.91 3.66 8.97
CA LYS A 92 26.35 4.87 9.60
C LYS A 92 26.20 6.10 8.69
N ASN A 93 27.20 6.39 7.86
CA ASN A 93 27.28 7.62 7.06
C ASN A 93 27.02 7.40 5.55
N GLN A 94 26.54 6.22 5.14
CA GLN A 94 26.27 5.94 3.73
C GLN A 94 24.94 5.20 3.55
N ALA A 95 24.35 5.34 2.37
CA ALA A 95 23.17 4.56 2.03
C ALA A 95 23.56 3.08 1.82
N TRP A 96 22.68 2.17 2.23
CA TRP A 96 22.92 0.74 2.16
C TRP A 96 21.62 -0.04 1.98
N ILE A 97 21.71 -1.30 1.60
CA ILE A 97 20.54 -2.13 1.28
C ILE A 97 20.27 -3.13 2.41
N MET A 98 19.06 -3.08 2.96
CA MET A 98 18.51 -4.09 3.86
C MET A 98 17.50 -4.97 3.11
N PRO A 99 17.83 -6.24 2.85
CA PRO A 99 16.86 -7.20 2.32
C PRO A 99 15.74 -7.48 3.35
N THR A 100 14.48 -7.41 2.97
CA THR A 100 13.35 -7.71 3.88
C THR A 100 13.04 -9.21 3.91
N SER A 101 12.09 -9.61 4.76
CA SER A 101 11.59 -10.99 4.85
C SER A 101 10.99 -11.53 3.54
N ASP A 102 10.59 -10.68 2.62
CA ASP A 102 10.07 -11.07 1.31
C ASP A 102 11.07 -10.86 0.17
N GLY A 103 12.33 -10.59 0.49
CA GLY A 103 13.40 -10.42 -0.51
C GLY A 103 13.37 -9.07 -1.23
N ARG A 104 12.47 -8.14 -0.83
CA ARG A 104 12.54 -6.76 -1.31
C ARG A 104 13.80 -6.10 -0.77
N LYS A 105 14.42 -5.26 -1.60
CA LYS A 105 15.60 -4.48 -1.23
C LYS A 105 15.14 -3.12 -0.70
N ASN A 106 15.21 -2.91 0.61
CA ASN A 106 14.96 -1.61 1.20
C ASN A 106 16.27 -0.82 1.27
N VAL A 107 16.28 0.38 0.70
CA VAL A 107 17.41 1.30 0.85
C VAL A 107 17.27 2.04 2.16
N VAL A 108 18.26 1.87 3.03
CA VAL A 108 18.38 2.60 4.29
C VAL A 108 19.27 3.80 4.05
N VAL A 109 18.75 4.98 4.37
CA VAL A 109 19.41 6.25 4.08
C VAL A 109 19.91 6.89 5.39
N PRO A 110 21.12 7.47 5.42
CA PRO A 110 21.61 8.23 6.57
C PRO A 110 20.70 9.40 6.94
N GLY A 111 20.58 9.66 8.24
CA GLY A 111 19.75 10.75 8.76
C GLY A 111 20.10 12.14 8.21
N GLN A 112 21.36 12.35 7.82
CA GLN A 112 21.85 13.61 7.23
C GLN A 112 21.12 13.98 5.94
N LEU A 113 20.69 12.99 5.15
CA LEU A 113 20.00 13.20 3.87
C LEU A 113 18.49 13.38 4.01
N LEU A 114 17.92 13.26 5.22
CA LEU A 114 16.47 13.36 5.43
C LEU A 114 15.89 14.72 5.01
N SER A 115 16.66 15.80 5.20
CA SER A 115 16.23 17.15 4.82
C SER A 115 16.14 17.38 3.31
N GLU A 116 16.87 16.59 2.53
CA GLU A 116 16.81 16.59 1.06
C GLU A 116 15.70 15.66 0.58
N LEU A 117 15.61 14.46 1.17
CA LEU A 117 14.58 13.48 0.85
C LEU A 117 13.16 14.01 1.08
N SER A 118 12.94 14.80 2.14
CA SER A 118 11.62 15.35 2.47
C SER A 118 11.12 16.38 1.46
N LYS A 119 12.01 16.93 0.62
CA LYS A 119 11.68 17.90 -0.43
C LYS A 119 11.39 17.24 -1.78
N LEU A 120 11.62 15.94 -1.91
CA LEU A 120 11.40 15.23 -3.16
C LEU A 120 9.89 15.14 -3.49
N PRO A 121 9.51 15.20 -4.77
CA PRO A 121 8.12 15.05 -5.17
C PRO A 121 7.63 13.61 -4.94
N GLU A 122 6.31 13.45 -4.78
CA GLU A 122 5.69 12.13 -4.58
C GLU A 122 5.91 11.15 -5.74
N THR A 123 6.17 11.66 -6.94
CA THR A 123 6.54 10.86 -8.12
C THR A 123 7.86 10.12 -7.95
N VAL A 124 8.75 10.62 -7.08
CA VAL A 124 10.03 10.01 -6.75
C VAL A 124 9.94 9.24 -5.42
N LEU A 125 9.31 9.82 -4.40
CA LEU A 125 9.16 9.21 -3.07
C LEU A 125 7.71 9.28 -2.59
N SER A 126 6.95 8.21 -2.81
CA SER A 126 5.53 8.15 -2.46
C SER A 126 5.27 7.48 -1.10
N PHE A 127 4.79 8.26 -0.13
CA PHE A 127 4.30 7.74 1.15
C PHE A 127 3.04 6.87 1.02
N PRO A 128 2.01 7.26 0.23
CA PRO A 128 0.85 6.40 -0.10
C PRO A 128 1.27 4.99 -0.55
N THR A 129 2.19 4.91 -1.51
CA THR A 129 2.73 3.64 -2.02
C THR A 129 3.44 2.84 -0.92
N ALA A 130 4.16 3.51 -0.01
CA ALA A 130 4.83 2.85 1.10
C ALA A 130 3.83 2.25 2.09
N ILE A 131 2.76 2.98 2.44
CA ILE A 131 1.69 2.48 3.31
C ILE A 131 0.98 1.28 2.67
N ASN A 132 0.64 1.34 1.39
CA ASN A 132 0.03 0.21 0.68
C ASN A 132 0.88 -1.06 0.75
N LYS A 133 2.21 -0.91 0.65
CA LYS A 133 3.18 -2.00 0.78
C LYS A 133 3.31 -2.51 2.22
N VAL A 134 3.24 -1.62 3.22
CA VAL A 134 3.37 -1.98 4.64
C VAL A 134 2.11 -2.68 5.14
N LEU A 135 0.93 -2.22 4.72
CA LEU A 135 -0.37 -2.78 5.07
C LEU A 135 -0.79 -3.94 4.17
N GLU A 136 0.06 -4.34 3.22
CA GLU A 136 -0.21 -5.45 2.29
C GLU A 136 -1.61 -5.31 1.66
N VAL A 137 -1.97 -4.09 1.22
CA VAL A 137 -3.33 -3.70 0.77
C VAL A 137 -3.90 -4.62 -0.29
N LYS A 138 -3.03 -5.18 -1.14
CA LYS A 138 -3.39 -6.21 -2.12
C LYS A 138 -4.15 -7.40 -1.52
N TYR A 139 -3.86 -7.75 -0.27
CA TYR A 139 -4.43 -8.90 0.43
C TYR A 139 -5.41 -8.50 1.53
N THR A 140 -5.15 -7.40 2.23
CA THR A 140 -6.01 -6.91 3.31
C THR A 140 -7.23 -6.14 2.80
N LYS A 141 -7.18 -5.62 1.55
CA LYS A 141 -8.25 -4.86 0.90
C LYS A 141 -8.73 -3.63 1.68
N VAL A 142 -7.89 -3.13 2.59
CA VAL A 142 -8.12 -1.82 3.23
C VAL A 142 -8.16 -0.76 2.15
N ALA A 143 -9.10 0.18 2.28
CA ALA A 143 -9.37 1.19 1.26
C ALA A 143 -8.06 1.83 0.76
N PRO A 144 -7.77 1.74 -0.55
CA PRO A 144 -6.56 2.30 -1.12
C PRO A 144 -6.67 3.82 -1.11
N ASP A 145 -5.79 4.47 -0.34
CA ASP A 145 -5.47 5.89 -0.39
C ASP A 145 -6.64 6.84 -0.70
N GLU A 146 -7.35 7.28 0.33
CA GLU A 146 -8.09 8.53 0.25
C GLU A 146 -7.07 9.69 0.37
N PRO A 147 -6.81 10.48 -0.70
CA PRO A 147 -5.86 11.59 -0.65
C PRO A 147 -6.25 12.67 0.37
N LEU A 148 -7.51 12.63 0.81
CA LEU A 148 -8.10 13.53 1.77
C LEU A 148 -7.45 13.43 3.15
N ALA A 149 -7.05 12.24 3.61
CA ALA A 149 -6.55 12.09 4.98
C ALA A 149 -5.24 12.87 5.23
N PRO A 150 -4.19 12.75 4.39
CA PRO A 150 -3.00 13.60 4.52
C PRO A 150 -3.28 15.10 4.37
N TYR A 151 -4.25 15.46 3.52
CA TYR A 151 -4.67 16.85 3.31
C TYR A 151 -5.32 17.42 4.57
N CYS A 152 -6.34 16.75 5.13
CA CYS A 152 -7.02 17.17 6.36
C CYS A 152 -6.06 17.28 7.54
N ILE A 153 -5.07 16.39 7.64
CA ILE A 153 -4.04 16.50 8.69
C ILE A 153 -3.26 17.82 8.55
N LYS A 154 -2.81 18.15 7.33
CA LYS A 154 -2.00 19.35 7.10
C LYS A 154 -2.80 20.65 7.16
N ALA A 155 -4.00 20.65 6.59
CA ALA A 155 -4.83 21.83 6.45
C ALA A 155 -5.66 22.14 7.70
N ASP A 156 -6.19 21.11 8.36
CA ASP A 156 -7.16 21.29 9.44
C ASP A 156 -6.57 20.94 10.81
N LEU A 157 -5.92 19.77 10.93
CA LEU A 157 -5.47 19.26 12.22
C LEU A 157 -4.27 20.05 12.75
N ASN A 158 -3.21 20.21 11.95
CA ASN A 158 -1.97 20.88 12.38
C ASN A 158 -2.21 22.31 12.90
N PRO A 159 -2.98 23.18 12.22
CA PRO A 159 -3.27 24.53 12.74
C PRO A 159 -4.18 24.50 13.98
N ALA A 160 -5.04 23.48 14.11
CA ALA A 160 -5.98 23.37 15.22
C ALA A 160 -5.36 22.75 16.50
N LEU A 161 -4.12 22.25 16.47
CA LEU A 161 -3.50 21.53 17.59
C LEU A 161 -3.55 22.30 18.91
N SER A 162 -3.23 23.59 18.91
CA SER A 162 -3.27 24.43 20.13
C SER A 162 -4.67 24.50 20.74
N ARG A 163 -5.72 24.52 19.90
CA ARG A 163 -7.13 24.51 20.34
C ARG A 163 -7.57 23.13 20.79
N LEU A 164 -7.05 22.07 20.17
CA LEU A 164 -7.40 20.68 20.50
C LEU A 164 -6.72 20.20 21.78
N ASN A 165 -5.56 20.74 22.14
CA ASN A 165 -4.77 20.27 23.28
C ASN A 165 -5.55 20.22 24.61
N PRO A 166 -6.34 21.25 25.00
CA PRO A 166 -7.17 21.19 26.20
C PRO A 166 -8.28 20.13 26.13
N ILE A 167 -8.82 19.87 24.92
CA ILE A 167 -9.84 18.84 24.70
C ILE A 167 -9.21 17.45 24.87
N ILE A 168 -8.04 17.23 24.26
CA ILE A 168 -7.25 16.01 24.38
C ILE A 168 -6.93 15.72 25.85
N TYR A 169 -6.45 16.73 26.58
CA TYR A 169 -6.13 16.60 28.00
C TYR A 169 -7.33 16.08 28.81
N ARG A 170 -8.50 16.70 28.64
CA ARG A 170 -9.72 16.29 29.36
C ARG A 170 -10.19 14.88 28.99
N GLU A 171 -10.14 14.52 27.71
CA GLU A 171 -10.51 13.17 27.28
C GLU A 171 -9.55 12.10 27.83
N VAL A 172 -8.26 12.42 27.94
CA VAL A 172 -7.28 11.53 28.58
C VAL A 172 -7.55 11.40 30.08
N GLU A 173 -7.80 12.51 30.79
CA GLU A 173 -8.14 12.51 32.21
C GLU A 173 -9.39 11.65 32.48
N ASN A 174 -10.48 11.91 31.76
CA ASN A 174 -11.72 11.14 31.83
C ASN A 174 -11.49 9.64 31.52
N ALA A 175 -10.72 9.34 30.48
CA ALA A 175 -10.46 7.95 30.08
C ALA A 175 -9.61 7.20 31.12
N LEU A 176 -8.68 7.88 31.80
CA LEU A 176 -7.86 7.30 32.85
C LEU A 176 -8.69 7.08 34.12
N GLU A 177 -9.48 8.05 34.55
CA GLU A 177 -10.38 7.91 35.71
C GLU A 177 -11.41 6.78 35.52
N ASP A 178 -12.00 6.66 34.33
CA ASP A 178 -12.96 5.59 34.00
C ASP A 178 -12.35 4.18 34.05
N LYS A 179 -11.06 4.06 33.74
CA LYS A 179 -10.46 2.78 33.34
C LYS A 179 -9.39 2.28 34.28
N ILE A 180 -8.76 3.17 35.04
CA ILE A 180 -7.79 2.83 36.08
C ILE A 180 -8.52 2.92 37.41
N PRO A 181 -8.69 1.80 38.14
CA PRO A 181 -9.36 1.84 39.43
C PRO A 181 -8.58 2.75 40.39
N GLN A 182 -9.30 3.59 41.13
CA GLN A 182 -8.71 4.24 42.30
C GLN A 182 -8.30 3.15 43.29
N CYS A 183 -7.04 3.15 43.70
CA CYS A 183 -6.53 2.19 44.67
C CYS A 183 -5.79 2.93 45.79
N GLU A 184 -6.12 2.59 47.04
CA GLU A 184 -5.40 3.08 48.21
C GLU A 184 -4.04 2.37 48.36
N ASP A 185 -3.99 1.09 47.98
CA ASP A 185 -2.79 0.25 47.93
C ASP A 185 -2.46 -0.21 46.49
N TRP A 186 -1.21 -0.62 46.21
CA TRP A 186 -0.75 -1.01 44.88
C TRP A 186 -1.64 -2.10 44.23
N ALA A 187 -2.14 -1.83 43.02
CA ALA A 187 -2.95 -2.77 42.25
C ALA A 187 -2.35 -3.05 40.86
N PRO A 188 -2.28 -4.33 40.44
CA PRO A 188 -1.86 -4.67 39.08
C PRO A 188 -2.96 -4.33 38.06
N VAL A 189 -2.61 -3.58 37.01
CA VAL A 189 -3.55 -3.18 35.95
C VAL A 189 -3.00 -3.59 34.59
N PHE A 190 -3.87 -4.16 33.74
CA PHE A 190 -3.54 -4.46 32.35
C PHE A 190 -3.58 -3.19 31.49
N ILE A 191 -2.48 -2.43 31.50
CA ILE A 191 -2.41 -1.06 30.94
C ILE A 191 -2.64 -1.01 29.43
N TYR A 192 -2.21 -2.02 28.67
CA TYR A 192 -2.28 -2.02 27.21
C TYR A 192 -3.71 -1.79 26.69
N GLN A 193 -4.68 -2.57 27.21
CA GLN A 193 -6.06 -2.42 26.79
C GLN A 193 -6.64 -1.06 27.19
N LYS A 194 -6.25 -0.53 28.36
CA LYS A 194 -6.71 0.80 28.81
C LYS A 194 -6.17 1.92 27.92
N LEU A 195 -4.90 1.84 27.52
CA LEU A 195 -4.28 2.79 26.61
C LEU A 195 -4.91 2.74 25.22
N VAL A 196 -5.14 1.55 24.66
CA VAL A 196 -5.79 1.41 23.35
C VAL A 196 -7.19 2.04 23.36
N ASN A 197 -7.97 1.80 24.42
CA ASN A 197 -9.27 2.44 24.60
C ASN A 197 -9.17 3.97 24.71
N THR A 198 -8.20 4.47 25.49
CA THR A 198 -7.97 5.90 25.67
C THR A 198 -7.62 6.57 24.34
N VAL A 199 -6.70 5.98 23.57
CA VAL A 199 -6.32 6.48 22.25
C VAL A 199 -7.51 6.46 21.28
N ALA A 200 -8.34 5.41 21.31
CA ALA A 200 -9.54 5.34 20.48
C ALA A 200 -10.56 6.43 20.83
N LYS A 201 -10.82 6.67 22.13
CA LYS A 201 -11.70 7.75 22.60
C LYS A 201 -11.20 9.13 22.15
N VAL A 202 -9.93 9.44 22.41
CA VAL A 202 -9.31 10.73 22.06
C VAL A 202 -9.31 10.93 20.55
N SER A 203 -8.93 9.91 19.78
CA SER A 203 -8.92 9.98 18.31
C SER A 203 -10.35 10.16 17.78
N GLY A 204 -11.31 9.41 18.32
CA GLY A 204 -12.73 9.57 17.97
C GLY A 204 -13.24 10.98 18.26
N ARG A 205 -12.86 11.56 19.41
CA ARG A 205 -13.26 12.93 19.77
C ARG A 205 -12.80 13.97 18.75
N ILE A 206 -11.58 13.81 18.25
CA ILE A 206 -10.96 14.71 17.28
C ILE A 206 -11.55 14.51 15.88
N PHE A 207 -11.71 13.26 15.43
CA PHE A 207 -12.05 12.96 14.04
C PHE A 207 -13.56 12.81 13.76
N VAL A 208 -14.34 12.31 14.72
CA VAL A 208 -15.78 12.04 14.54
C VAL A 208 -16.67 12.79 15.54
N GLY A 209 -16.08 13.55 16.48
CA GLY A 209 -16.80 14.37 17.45
C GLY A 209 -17.22 13.64 18.73
N ALA A 210 -17.89 14.36 19.64
CA ALA A 210 -18.22 13.88 20.99
C ALA A 210 -19.20 12.71 21.00
N GLU A 211 -20.18 12.75 20.09
CA GLU A 211 -21.32 11.83 20.10
C GLU A 211 -20.86 10.41 19.79
N LEU A 212 -20.01 10.26 18.77
CA LEU A 212 -19.44 8.98 18.38
C LEU A 212 -18.26 8.55 19.26
N SER A 213 -17.48 9.49 19.81
CA SER A 213 -16.33 9.15 20.67
C SER A 213 -16.70 8.45 21.98
N HIS A 214 -17.95 8.59 22.43
CA HIS A 214 -18.48 7.90 23.61
C HIS A 214 -19.33 6.68 23.24
N ASN A 215 -19.65 6.49 21.96
CA ASN A 215 -20.41 5.34 21.50
C ASN A 215 -19.53 4.08 21.61
N LYS A 216 -19.94 3.16 22.49
CA LYS A 216 -19.20 1.93 22.76
C LYS A 216 -19.08 1.04 21.52
N ASP A 217 -20.12 0.96 20.70
CA ASP A 217 -20.10 0.15 19.48
C ASP A 217 -19.10 0.72 18.47
N TYR A 218 -19.04 2.04 18.34
CA TYR A 218 -18.02 2.71 17.51
C TYR A 218 -16.61 2.44 18.03
N LEU A 219 -16.36 2.61 19.33
CA LEU A 219 -15.05 2.39 19.93
C LEU A 219 -14.59 0.93 19.80
N ASP A 220 -15.47 -0.02 20.13
CA ASP A 220 -15.18 -1.45 20.01
C ASP A 220 -14.91 -1.84 18.56
N THR A 221 -15.69 -1.30 17.60
CA THR A 221 -15.47 -1.54 16.16
C THR A 221 -14.14 -0.96 15.70
N ALA A 222 -13.82 0.30 16.04
CA ALA A 222 -12.57 0.96 15.64
C ALA A 222 -11.33 0.25 16.22
N ILE A 223 -11.39 -0.16 17.49
CA ILE A 223 -10.32 -0.91 18.15
C ILE A 223 -10.15 -2.29 17.50
N ASN A 224 -11.24 -3.05 17.38
CA ASN A 224 -11.19 -4.40 16.83
C ASN A 224 -10.75 -4.40 15.37
N TYR A 225 -11.23 -3.46 14.56
CA TYR A 225 -10.80 -3.29 13.18
C TYR A 225 -9.27 -3.09 13.09
N THR A 226 -8.72 -2.21 13.93
CA THR A 226 -7.28 -1.92 13.95
C THR A 226 -6.45 -3.13 14.37
N ILE A 227 -6.91 -3.89 15.37
CA ILE A 227 -6.25 -5.11 15.83
C ILE A 227 -6.28 -6.18 14.73
N GLU A 228 -7.44 -6.43 14.12
CA GLU A 228 -7.60 -7.44 13.08
C GLU A 228 -6.83 -7.09 11.81
N LEU A 229 -6.77 -5.82 11.45
CA LEU A 229 -5.90 -5.35 10.37
C LEU A 229 -4.43 -5.67 10.66
N GLY A 230 -3.96 -5.35 11.87
CA GLY A 230 -2.61 -5.69 12.31
C GLY A 230 -2.32 -7.18 12.23
N ASN A 231 -3.26 -8.02 12.69
CA ASN A 231 -3.16 -9.49 12.64
C ASN A 231 -3.08 -9.99 11.19
N ALA A 232 -3.97 -9.52 10.32
CA ALA A 232 -4.00 -9.87 8.90
C ALA A 232 -2.68 -9.50 8.20
N VAL A 233 -2.16 -8.28 8.42
CA VAL A 233 -0.88 -7.84 7.87
C VAL A 233 0.26 -8.75 8.34
N GLN A 234 0.30 -9.08 9.64
CA GLN A 234 1.34 -9.96 10.17
C GLN A 234 1.24 -11.38 9.61
N ALA A 235 0.03 -11.94 9.50
CA ALA A 235 -0.21 -13.27 8.94
C ALA A 235 0.27 -13.35 7.48
N VAL A 236 -0.08 -12.35 6.67
CA VAL A 236 0.38 -12.22 5.28
C VAL A 236 1.91 -12.10 5.19
N LYS A 237 2.53 -11.29 6.06
CA LYS A 237 4.00 -11.11 6.07
C LYS A 237 4.75 -12.37 6.51
N LYS A 238 4.19 -13.16 7.43
CA LYS A 238 4.76 -14.44 7.89
C LYS A 238 4.73 -15.52 6.81
N MET A 239 3.77 -15.45 5.88
CA MET A 239 3.68 -16.35 4.75
C MET A 239 4.79 -16.09 3.70
N LYS A 240 5.24 -17.17 3.06
CA LYS A 240 6.23 -17.11 1.99
C LYS A 240 5.70 -16.29 0.81
N PRO A 241 6.50 -15.39 0.20
CA PRO A 241 6.03 -14.47 -0.84
C PRO A 241 5.32 -15.14 -2.01
N TRP A 242 5.80 -16.29 -2.47
CA TRP A 242 5.24 -17.02 -3.61
C TRP A 242 3.88 -17.68 -3.30
N LEU A 243 3.56 -17.93 -2.02
CA LEU A 243 2.26 -18.46 -1.60
C LEU A 243 1.20 -17.37 -1.44
N ARG A 244 1.62 -16.10 -1.23
CA ARG A 244 0.69 -15.00 -0.95
C ARG A 244 -0.39 -14.82 -2.04
N PRO A 245 -0.08 -14.85 -3.35
CA PRO A 245 -1.10 -14.69 -4.39
C PRO A 245 -2.20 -15.75 -4.36
N PHE A 246 -1.89 -16.96 -3.88
CA PHE A 246 -2.80 -18.10 -3.93
C PHE A 246 -3.52 -18.36 -2.61
N LEU A 247 -2.88 -18.09 -1.47
CA LEU A 247 -3.37 -18.51 -0.15
C LEU A 247 -3.66 -17.36 0.83
N ALA A 248 -3.23 -16.12 0.56
CA ALA A 248 -3.43 -15.02 1.52
C ALA A 248 -4.89 -14.73 1.81
N TRP A 249 -5.77 -14.85 0.83
CA TRP A 249 -7.20 -14.65 1.01
C TRP A 249 -7.87 -15.74 1.85
N LYS A 250 -7.22 -16.90 2.02
CA LYS A 250 -7.70 -18.01 2.87
C LYS A 250 -7.23 -17.92 4.31
N LEU A 251 -6.33 -16.98 4.64
CA LEU A 251 -5.88 -16.81 6.02
C LEU A 251 -7.08 -16.40 6.89
N PRO A 252 -7.27 -17.02 8.07
CA PRO A 252 -8.39 -16.71 8.94
C PRO A 252 -8.41 -15.24 9.35
N GLU A 253 -7.24 -14.63 9.58
CA GLU A 253 -7.10 -13.23 9.95
C GLU A 253 -7.55 -12.30 8.81
N VAL A 254 -7.23 -12.67 7.56
CA VAL A 254 -7.68 -11.92 6.37
C VAL A 254 -9.19 -12.08 6.17
N GLN A 255 -9.74 -13.27 6.41
CA GLN A 255 -11.18 -13.51 6.32
C GLN A 255 -11.95 -12.73 7.40
N GLN A 256 -11.47 -12.73 8.63
CA GLN A 256 -12.06 -11.99 9.74
C GLN A 256 -12.08 -10.48 9.46
N LEU A 257 -10.96 -9.92 9.00
CA LEU A 257 -10.89 -8.52 8.57
C LEU A 257 -11.90 -8.21 7.45
N ASN A 258 -12.00 -9.08 6.45
CA ASN A 258 -12.96 -8.91 5.36
C ASN A 258 -14.43 -8.97 5.83
N THR A 259 -14.73 -9.76 6.86
CA THR A 259 -16.08 -9.82 7.45
C THR A 259 -16.43 -8.52 8.15
N ILE A 260 -15.49 -7.94 8.92
CA ILE A 260 -15.67 -6.62 9.57
C ILE A 260 -15.91 -5.55 8.51
N LEU A 261 -15.04 -5.48 7.50
CA LEU A 261 -15.19 -4.53 6.39
C LEU A 261 -16.56 -4.65 5.71
N ARG A 262 -17.03 -5.88 5.44
CA ARG A 262 -18.35 -6.09 4.81
C ARG A 262 -19.50 -5.67 5.71
N ALA A 263 -19.42 -5.90 7.02
CA ALA A 263 -20.44 -5.47 7.96
C ALA A 263 -20.59 -3.93 7.95
N ASP A 264 -19.48 -3.20 7.93
CA ASP A 264 -19.46 -1.73 7.83
C ASP A 264 -20.09 -1.22 6.51
N TYR A 265 -19.79 -1.87 5.39
CA TYR A 265 -20.40 -1.52 4.10
C TYR A 265 -21.92 -1.75 4.07
N THR A 266 -22.43 -2.73 4.83
CA THR A 266 -23.87 -3.00 4.90
C THR A 266 -24.63 -2.12 5.88
N SER A 267 -23.94 -1.55 6.89
CA SER A 267 -24.53 -0.65 7.89
C SER A 267 -24.46 0.83 7.50
N SER A 268 -23.59 1.21 6.54
CA SER A 268 -23.55 2.56 6.00
C SER A 268 -24.78 2.84 5.12
N PRO A 269 -25.65 3.80 5.46
CA PRO A 269 -26.76 4.18 4.60
C PRO A 269 -26.18 4.73 3.29
N ARG A 270 -26.57 4.11 2.17
CA ARG A 270 -26.22 4.64 0.85
C ARG A 270 -26.76 6.07 0.73
N GLY A 271 -25.86 7.03 0.63
CA GLY A 271 -26.16 8.39 0.20
C GLY A 271 -26.03 9.43 1.30
N LEU A 272 -24.97 10.22 1.19
CA LEU A 272 -25.09 11.65 0.90
C LEU A 272 -24.21 11.96 -0.31
#